data_AF-X1MYC5-F1
#
_entry.id   AF-X1MYC5-F1
#
_cell.length_a   1.000
_cell.length_b   1.000
_cell.length_c   1.000
_cell.angle_alpha   90.00
_cell.angle_beta   90.00
_cell.angle_gamma   90.00
#
_symmetry.space_group_name_H-M   'P 1'
#
loop_
_entity.id
_entity.type
_entity.pdbx_description
1 polymer ?
#
loop_
_entity_poly.entity_id
_entity_poly.type
_entity_poly.pdbx_seq_one_letter_code
_entity_poly.pdbx_strand_id
1 'polypeptide(L)'
;MAKLKALPGKEVIGGFRGTIDFYVYCGIPCARSWPRSPGKKRAPLVEAQWPIFGFSGTYWQHLPLQIKEAYNQMAAGVPTTGREIFTKSFISGNTTRITGA
;
A
#
# COMPACT_ATOMS: atom_id res chain seq x y z
N MET A 1 -15.66 -10.79 -13.87
CA MET A 1 -14.63 -9.81 -14.26
C MET A 1 -15.05 -9.24 -15.60
N ALA A 2 -15.17 -7.92 -15.72
CA ALA A 2 -15.49 -7.24 -16.97
C ALA A 2 -14.22 -6.65 -17.58
N LYS A 3 -14.04 -6.82 -18.90
CA LYS A 3 -12.96 -6.17 -19.66
C LYS A 3 -13.43 -4.81 -20.13
N LEU A 4 -12.59 -3.80 -20.00
CA LEU A 4 -12.89 -2.43 -20.40
C LEU A 4 -12.07 -2.06 -21.64
N LYS A 5 -12.61 -1.14 -22.45
CA LYS A 5 -11.87 -0.58 -23.60
C LYS A 5 -10.71 0.33 -23.16
N ALA A 6 -10.86 1.00 -22.01
CA ALA A 6 -9.86 1.86 -21.41
C ALA A 6 -10.05 1.91 -19.89
N LEU A 7 -8.99 2.25 -19.14
CA LEU A 7 -9.08 2.45 -17.70
C LEU A 7 -9.76 3.81 -17.39
N PRO A 8 -10.75 3.87 -16.49
CA PRO A 8 -11.38 5.13 -16.12
C PRO A 8 -10.42 6.10 -15.42
N GLY A 9 -10.76 7.38 -15.40
CA GLY A 9 -10.03 8.40 -14.65
C GLY A 9 -10.03 8.15 -13.14
N LYS A 10 -9.03 8.71 -12.44
CA LYS A 10 -8.81 8.52 -11.00
C LYS A 10 -10.03 8.89 -10.14
N GLU A 11 -10.76 9.93 -10.52
CA GLU A 11 -11.97 10.37 -9.81
C GLU A 11 -13.08 9.33 -9.85
N VAL A 12 -13.34 8.75 -11.03
CA VAL A 12 -14.32 7.66 -11.21
C VAL A 12 -13.90 6.44 -10.40
N ILE A 13 -12.63 6.03 -10.50
CA ILE A 13 -12.11 4.90 -9.72
C ILE A 13 -12.27 5.15 -8.21
N GLY A 14 -11.95 6.36 -7.75
CA GLY A 14 -12.10 6.76 -6.36
C GLY A 14 -13.55 6.70 -5.87
N GLY A 15 -14.51 7.12 -6.71
CA GLY A 15 -15.94 7.11 -6.39
C GLY A 15 -16.53 5.72 -6.16
N PHE A 16 -15.95 4.66 -6.74
CA PHE A 16 -16.40 3.28 -6.56
C PHE A 16 -15.59 2.47 -5.55
N ARG A 17 -14.70 3.11 -4.78
CA ARG A 17 -13.86 2.44 -3.78
C ARG A 17 -14.73 1.65 -2.80
N GLY A 18 -14.40 0.37 -2.62
CA GLY A 18 -15.18 -0.55 -1.78
C GLY A 18 -16.31 -1.28 -2.50
N THR A 19 -16.65 -0.89 -3.74
CA THR A 19 -17.71 -1.51 -4.55
C THR A 19 -17.17 -2.14 -5.82
N ILE A 20 -16.44 -1.38 -6.65
CA ILE A 20 -15.83 -1.85 -7.90
C ILE A 20 -14.33 -1.59 -7.86
N ASP A 21 -13.56 -2.65 -8.13
CA ASP A 21 -12.11 -2.62 -8.21
C ASP A 21 -11.68 -2.54 -9.69
N PHE A 22 -10.96 -1.48 -10.03
CA PHE A 22 -10.42 -1.21 -11.37
C PHE A 22 -8.93 -1.49 -11.39
N TYR A 23 -8.48 -2.33 -12.31
CA TYR A 23 -7.08 -2.76 -12.38
C TYR A 23 -6.68 -3.13 -13.81
N VAL A 24 -5.38 -3.26 -14.06
CA VAL A 24 -4.83 -3.70 -15.35
C VAL A 24 -4.31 -5.13 -15.20
N TYR A 25 -4.79 -6.04 -16.04
CA TYR A 25 -4.33 -7.42 -16.10
C TYR A 25 -3.77 -7.72 -17.48
N CYS A 26 -2.47 -8.02 -17.56
CA CYS A 26 -1.78 -8.30 -18.83
C CYS A 26 -2.02 -7.20 -19.90
N GLY A 27 -1.98 -5.94 -19.50
CA GLY A 27 -2.24 -4.79 -20.38
C GLY A 27 -3.71 -4.52 -20.68
N ILE A 28 -4.64 -5.35 -20.18
CA ILE A 28 -6.08 -5.19 -20.39
C ILE A 28 -6.69 -4.48 -19.18
N PRO A 29 -7.34 -3.32 -19.37
CA PRO A 29 -8.12 -2.68 -18.31
C PRO A 29 -9.32 -3.56 -17.92
N CYS A 30 -9.49 -3.79 -16.63
CA CYS A 30 -10.50 -4.68 -16.06
C CYS A 30 -11.25 -4.01 -14.90
N ALA A 31 -12.51 -4.42 -14.72
CA ALA A 31 -13.31 -4.13 -13.55
C ALA A 31 -13.82 -5.43 -12.90
N ARG A 32 -13.89 -5.44 -11.58
CA ARG A 32 -14.50 -6.54 -10.81
C ARG A 32 -15.22 -6.01 -9.58
N SER A 33 -16.09 -6.83 -8.99
CA SER A 33 -16.59 -6.57 -7.63
C SER A 33 -15.41 -6.44 -6.68
N TRP A 34 -15.48 -5.47 -5.77
CA TRP A 34 -14.46 -5.26 -4.76
C TRP A 34 -14.22 -6.57 -3.98
N PRO A 35 -12.95 -6.95 -3.73
CA PRO A 35 -12.65 -8.13 -2.94
C PRO A 35 -13.30 -8.04 -1.56
N ARG A 36 -14.16 -9.01 -1.26
CA ARG A 36 -14.73 -9.14 0.09
C ARG A 36 -13.73 -9.87 0.98
N SER A 37 -13.68 -9.49 2.26
CA SER A 37 -12.96 -10.28 3.25
C SER A 37 -13.51 -11.72 3.22
N PRO A 38 -12.67 -12.76 3.24
CA PRO A 38 -13.13 -14.14 3.18
C PRO A 38 -13.97 -14.58 4.39
N GLY A 39 -14.17 -13.70 5.39
CA GLY A 39 -15.05 -13.94 6.55
C GLY A 39 -14.54 -15.01 7.52
N LYS A 40 -13.39 -15.62 7.22
CA LYS A 40 -12.76 -16.66 8.02
C LYS A 40 -11.64 -16.07 8.86
N LYS A 41 -11.44 -16.63 10.05
CA LYS A 41 -10.22 -16.41 10.86
C LYS A 41 -8.99 -16.66 9.99
N ARG A 42 -7.99 -15.79 10.10
CA ARG A 42 -6.72 -16.00 9.40
C ARG A 42 -5.84 -16.91 10.26
N ALA A 43 -4.75 -17.39 9.68
CA ALA A 43 -3.78 -18.17 10.46
C ALA A 43 -3.26 -17.31 11.63
N PRO A 44 -3.09 -17.86 12.85
CA PRO A 44 -2.68 -17.07 14.02
C PRO A 44 -1.42 -16.23 13.80
N LEU A 45 -0.45 -16.74 13.02
CA LEU A 45 0.77 -15.99 12.67
C LEU A 45 0.50 -14.74 11.84
N VAL A 46 -0.53 -14.75 10.98
CA VAL A 46 -0.92 -13.59 10.18
C VAL A 46 -1.61 -12.55 11.08
N GLU A 47 -2.48 -13.00 11.98
CA GLU A 47 -3.19 -12.10 12.91
C GLU A 47 -2.24 -11.42 13.89
N ALA A 48 -1.22 -12.15 14.35
CA ALA A 48 -0.16 -11.62 15.22
C ALA A 48 0.64 -10.47 14.58
N GLN A 49 0.69 -10.39 13.25
CA GLN A 49 1.38 -9.30 12.54
C GLN A 49 0.50 -8.04 12.38
N TRP A 50 -0.82 -8.12 12.50
CA TRP A 50 -1.68 -6.95 12.25
C TRP A 50 -1.36 -5.73 13.10
N PRO A 51 -1.03 -5.85 14.40
CA PRO A 51 -0.65 -4.70 15.22
C PRO A 51 0.57 -3.95 14.68
N ILE A 52 1.60 -4.65 14.20
CA ILE A 52 2.83 -4.00 13.69
C ILE A 52 2.57 -3.27 12.37
N PHE A 53 1.75 -3.84 11.48
CA PHE A 53 1.32 -3.18 10.25
C PHE A 53 0.48 -1.94 10.54
N GLY A 54 -0.47 -2.04 11.47
CA GLY A 54 -1.31 -0.91 11.91
C GLY A 54 -0.47 0.21 12.51
N PHE A 55 0.43 -0.14 13.43
CA PHE A 55 1.33 0.82 14.06
C PHE A 55 2.24 1.52 13.05
N SER A 56 2.87 0.78 12.13
CA SER A 56 3.70 1.36 11.08
C SER A 56 2.93 2.38 10.23
N GLY A 57 1.69 2.04 9.85
CA GLY A 57 0.84 2.94 9.08
C GLY A 57 0.52 4.25 9.80
N THR A 58 0.24 4.19 11.11
CA THR A 58 0.03 5.36 11.95
C THR A 58 1.33 6.15 12.16
N TYR A 59 2.43 5.47 12.47
CA TYR A 59 3.71 6.10 12.77
C TYR A 59 4.28 6.87 11.58
N TRP A 60 4.05 6.40 10.34
CA TRP A 60 4.38 7.16 9.12
C TRP A 60 3.80 8.57 9.13
N GLN A 61 2.58 8.77 9.65
CA GLN A 61 1.95 10.09 9.70
C GLN A 61 2.70 11.04 10.64
N HIS A 62 3.29 10.51 11.72
CA HIS A 62 4.02 11.26 12.73
C HIS A 62 5.51 11.45 12.42
N LEU A 63 6.04 10.82 11.37
CA LEU A 63 7.44 11.03 10.98
C LEU A 63 7.69 12.51 10.57
N PRO A 64 8.85 13.07 10.94
CA PRO A 64 9.30 14.37 10.44
C PRO A 64 9.32 14.38 8.92
N LEU A 65 9.08 15.57 8.34
CA LEU A 65 9.04 15.74 6.88
C LEU A 65 10.33 15.27 6.21
N GLN A 66 11.47 15.60 6.81
CA GLN A 66 12.81 15.26 6.31
C GLN A 66 12.99 13.74 6.16
N ILE A 67 12.42 12.96 7.10
CA ILE A 67 12.47 11.50 7.05
C ILE A 67 11.55 10.97 5.95
N LYS A 68 10.32 11.52 5.84
CA LYS A 68 9.39 11.15 4.75
C LYS A 68 9.99 11.44 3.38
N GLU A 69 10.67 12.57 3.22
CA GLU A 69 11.37 12.97 2.01
C GLU A 69 12.52 12.02 1.67
N ALA A 70 13.35 11.63 2.64
CA ALA A 70 14.39 10.62 2.42
C ALA A 70 13.82 9.29 1.90
N TYR A 71 12.70 8.82 2.48
CA TYR A 71 12.00 7.63 1.98
C TYR A 71 11.40 7.83 0.58
N ASN A 72 10.87 9.02 0.27
CA ASN A 72 10.35 9.32 -1.07
C ASN A 72 11.47 9.43 -2.11
N GLN A 73 12.66 9.92 -1.73
CA GLN A 73 13.85 9.92 -2.58
C GLN A 73 14.34 8.49 -2.83
N MET A 74 14.36 7.62 -1.82
CA MET A 74 14.66 6.19 -2.01
C MET A 74 13.65 5.48 -2.93
N ALA A 75 12.40 5.95 -2.94
CA ALA A 75 11.36 5.46 -3.83
C ALA A 75 11.45 6.04 -5.26
N ALA A 76 12.37 6.97 -5.54
CA ALA A 76 12.51 7.56 -6.87
C ALA A 76 12.93 6.49 -7.88
N GLY A 77 12.18 6.37 -8.98
CA GLY A 77 12.49 5.45 -10.08
C GLY A 77 12.04 3.99 -9.85
N VAL A 78 11.36 3.68 -8.75
CA VAL A 78 10.79 2.35 -8.48
C VAL A 78 9.27 2.42 -8.35
N PRO A 79 8.52 1.34 -8.68
CA PRO A 79 7.06 1.32 -8.61
C PRO A 79 6.53 1.12 -7.18
N THR A 80 7.17 1.73 -6.19
CA THR A 80 6.78 1.68 -4.77
C THR A 80 6.85 3.07 -4.17
N THR A 81 6.06 3.34 -3.13
CA THR A 81 6.07 4.63 -2.43
C THR A 81 7.05 4.64 -1.26
N GLY A 82 7.48 5.83 -0.83
CA GLY A 82 8.34 5.97 0.35
C GLY A 82 7.71 5.34 1.61
N ARG A 83 6.39 5.44 1.75
CA ARG A 83 5.63 4.80 2.83
C ARG A 83 5.75 3.28 2.82
N GLU A 84 5.73 2.65 1.64
CA GLU A 84 5.87 1.20 1.52
C GLU A 84 7.29 0.75 1.86
N ILE A 85 8.32 1.51 1.42
CA ILE A 85 9.71 1.28 1.81
C ILE A 85 9.87 1.40 3.33
N PHE A 86 9.29 2.43 3.94
CA PHE A 86 9.28 2.61 5.38
C PHE A 86 8.55 1.46 6.11
N THR A 87 7.38 1.06 5.62
CA THR A 87 6.61 -0.02 6.24
C THR A 87 7.41 -1.33 6.21
N LYS A 88 8.08 -1.60 5.08
CA LYS A 88 8.96 -2.76 4.92
C LYS A 88 10.16 -2.69 5.87
N SER A 89 10.85 -1.55 5.96
CA SER A 89 12.01 -1.38 6.85
C SER A 89 11.62 -1.50 8.33
N PHE A 90 10.45 -0.97 8.70
CA PHE A 90 9.90 -1.05 10.05
C PHE A 90 9.60 -2.49 10.46
N ILE A 91 8.90 -3.24 9.61
CA ILE A 91 8.46 -4.61 9.93
C ILE A 91 9.63 -5.61 9.86
N SER A 92 10.57 -5.42 8.94
CA SER A 92 11.75 -6.29 8.83
C SER A 92 12.81 -6.04 9.89
N GLY A 93 12.65 -5.01 10.73
CA GLY A 93 13.69 -4.58 11.66
C GLY A 93 14.87 -3.86 10.99
N ASN A 94 14.87 -3.74 9.66
CA ASN A 94 15.86 -3.01 8.88
C ASN A 94 15.57 -1.51 8.85
N THR A 95 15.14 -0.93 9.98
CA THR A 95 15.07 0.52 10.09
C THR A 95 16.51 1.01 10.12
N THR A 96 17.01 1.43 8.96
CA THR A 96 18.31 2.10 8.86
C THR A 96 18.34 3.18 9.92
N ARG A 97 19.22 3.02 10.92
CA ARG A 97 19.58 4.12 11.80
C ARG A 97 20.13 5.20 10.88
N ILE A 98 19.32 6.21 10.59
CA ILE A 98 19.85 7.46 10.03
C ILE A 98 20.60 8.10 11.20
N THR A 99 21.84 7.66 11.42
CA THR A 99 22.80 8.39 12.24
C THR A 99 23.09 9.67 11.49
N GLY A 100 22.42 10.75 11.91
CA GLY A 100 22.86 12.10 11.57
C GLY A 100 24.15 12.39 12.32
N ALA A 101 25.25 12.46 11.58
CA ALA A 101 26.42 13.31 11.82
C ALA A 101 27.24 13.33 10.53
#